data_AF-I0JL50-F1
#
_entry.id   AF-I0JL50-F1
#
_cell.length_a   1.000
_cell.length_b   1.000
_cell.length_c   1.000
_cell.angle_alpha   90.00
_cell.angle_beta   90.00
_cell.angle_gamma   90.00
#
_symmetry.space_group_name_H-M   'P 1'
#
loop_
_entity.id
_entity.type
_entity.pdbx_description
1 polymer ?
#
loop_
_entity_poly.entity_id
_entity_poly.type
_entity_poly.pdbx_seq_one_letter_code
_entity_poly.pdbx_strand_id
1 'polypeptide(L)' 'MWVHTIQLSHSTSHLKKGEEVGFFNFGSTVVLLFEKRKVSLNEKLKRESFIRVGEPLANKIDVKFHTSV' A
#
# COMPACT_ATOMS: atom_id res chain seq x y z
N MET A 1 -15.67 -19.23 -12.48
CA MET A 1 -14.77 -18.62 -13.47
C MET A 1 -14.95 -17.11 -13.42
N TRP A 2 -13.84 -16.38 -13.24
CA TRP A 2 -13.62 -14.90 -13.23
C TRP A 2 -14.33 -14.08 -12.14
N VAL A 3 -13.65 -13.93 -10.99
CA VAL A 3 -13.99 -12.93 -9.97
C VAL A 3 -13.25 -11.65 -10.34
N HIS A 4 -13.95 -10.72 -11.00
CA HIS A 4 -13.46 -9.35 -11.18
C HIS A 4 -13.68 -8.59 -9.88
N THR A 5 -12.67 -8.60 -9.01
CA THR A 5 -12.80 -8.15 -7.61
C THR A 5 -12.69 -6.64 -7.43
N ILE A 6 -12.24 -5.85 -8.42
CA ILE A 6 -12.10 -4.39 -8.27
C ILE A 6 -13.37 -3.69 -8.75
N GLN A 7 -14.09 -3.05 -7.83
CA GLN A 7 -15.19 -2.14 -8.14
C GLN A 7 -14.65 -0.72 -8.25
N LEU A 8 -14.86 -0.09 -9.41
CA LEU A 8 -14.47 1.30 -9.61
C LEU A 8 -15.43 2.21 -8.82
N SER A 9 -14.85 3.13 -8.06
CA SER A 9 -15.62 4.12 -7.29
C SER A 9 -16.03 5.33 -8.17
N HIS A 10 -15.46 5.42 -9.38
CA HIS A 10 -15.72 6.50 -10.34
C HIS A 10 -15.86 5.96 -11.77
N SER A 11 -16.70 6.62 -12.57
CA SER A 11 -16.91 6.32 -13.99
C SER A 11 -16.09 7.21 -14.93
N THR A 12 -15.26 8.10 -14.39
CA THR A 12 -14.46 9.06 -15.15
C THR A 12 -13.10 8.48 -15.57
N SER A 13 -12.61 8.88 -16.74
CA SER A 13 -11.26 8.52 -17.21
C SER A 13 -10.15 9.38 -16.61
N HIS A 14 -10.51 10.41 -15.84
CA HIS A 14 -9.58 11.37 -15.24
C HIS A 14 -9.76 11.38 -13.72
N LEU A 15 -8.65 11.26 -13.00
CA LEU A 15 -8.58 11.25 -11.54
C LEU A 15 -7.48 12.19 -11.08
N LYS A 16 -7.70 12.87 -9.96
CA LYS A 16 -6.67 13.68 -9.29
C LYS A 16 -5.84 12.81 -8.36
N LYS A 17 -4.60 13.25 -8.11
CA LYS A 17 -3.70 12.57 -7.18
C LYS A 17 -4.35 12.48 -5.80
N GLY A 18 -4.51 11.25 -5.30
CA GLY A 18 -5.11 10.96 -4.01
C GLY A 18 -6.60 10.62 -4.05
N GLU A 19 -7.25 10.68 -5.23
CA GLU A 19 -8.64 10.22 -5.38
C GLU A 19 -8.73 8.69 -5.40
N GLU A 20 -9.80 8.16 -4.80
CA GLU A 20 -10.07 6.72 -4.76
C GLU A 20 -10.53 6.23 -6.13
N VAL A 21 -9.80 5.27 -6.69
CA VAL A 21 -10.09 4.71 -8.02
C VAL A 21 -11.14 3.60 -7.94
N GLY A 22 -11.13 2.85 -6.83
CA GLY A 22 -11.94 1.66 -6.64
C GLY A 22 -11.45 0.83 -5.46
N PHE A 23 -12.21 -0.21 -5.14
CA PHE A 23 -11.96 -1.10 -4.01
C PHE A 23 -12.15 -2.56 -4.38
N PHE A 24 -11.60 -3.45 -3.57
CA PHE A 24 -11.77 -4.89 -3.75
C PHE A 24 -13.05 -5.37 -3.03
N ASN A 25 -14.03 -5.88 -3.78
CA ASN A 25 -15.37 -6.21 -3.28
C ASN A 25 -15.48 -7.59 -2.60
N PHE A 26 -14.55 -8.50 -2.86
CA PHE A 26 -14.42 -9.75 -2.11
C PHE A 26 -13.18 -9.65 -1.23
N GLY A 27 -13.27 -10.12 0.02
CA GLY A 27 -12.21 -10.09 1.03
C GLY A 27 -10.88 -10.64 0.54
N SER A 28 -10.14 -9.82 -0.18
CA SER A 28 -8.91 -10.15 -0.86
C SER A 28 -7.75 -9.75 0.01
N THR A 29 -6.83 -10.68 0.24
CA THR A 29 -5.60 -10.38 0.96
C THR A 29 -4.62 -9.67 0.03
N VAL A 30 -4.24 -8.45 0.38
CA VAL A 30 -3.12 -7.74 -0.27
C VAL A 30 -1.84 -8.10 0.48
N VAL A 31 -0.90 -8.73 -0.23
CA VAL A 31 0.45 -9.01 0.30
C VAL A 31 1.42 -8.00 -0.29
N LEU A 32 2.01 -7.16 0.57
CA LEU A 32 3.03 -6.20 0.17
C LEU A 32 4.42 -6.82 0.38
N LEU A 33 5.22 -6.87 -0.68
CA LEU A 33 6.59 -7.40 -0.64
C LEU A 33 7.58 -6.24 -0.79
N PHE A 34 8.61 -6.25 0.05
CA PHE A 34 9.67 -5.25 0.03
C PHE A 34 11.03 -5.93 0.04
N GLU A 35 12.02 -5.27 -0.55
CA GLU A 35 13.40 -5.71 -0.47
C GLU A 35 13.89 -5.74 0.99
N LYS A 36 14.69 -6.76 1.31
CA LYS A 36 15.25 -6.95 2.65
C LYS A 36 16.04 -5.70 3.07
N ARG A 37 15.73 -5.18 4.27
CA ARG A 37 16.36 -3.99 4.88
C ARG A 37 16.11 -2.66 4.14
N LYS A 38 15.04 -2.55 3.34
CA LYS A 38 14.68 -1.29 2.66
C LYS A 38 13.48 -0.55 3.26
N VAL A 39 12.77 -1.17 4.21
CA VAL A 39 11.60 -0.58 4.85
C VAL A 39 11.64 -0.75 6.36
N SER A 40 11.13 0.24 7.08
CA SER A 40 10.82 0.19 8.51
C SER A 40 9.31 0.27 8.69
N LEU A 41 8.70 -0.77 9.25
CA LEU A 41 7.26 -0.81 9.51
C LEU A 41 6.89 0.19 10.60
N ASN A 42 5.73 0.81 10.47
CA ASN A 42 5.19 1.70 11.48
C ASN A 42 4.85 0.91 12.75
N GLU A 43 5.37 1.31 13.91
CA GLU A 43 5.22 0.63 15.20
C GLU A 43 3.74 0.52 15.66
N LYS A 44 2.87 1.36 15.11
CA LYS A 44 1.43 1.34 15.39
C LYS A 44 0.72 0.17 14.71
N LEU A 45 1.33 -0.45 13.69
CA LEU A 45 0.77 -1.62 13.03
C LEU A 45 0.80 -2.82 13.97
N LYS A 46 -0.38 -3.24 14.41
CA LYS A 46 -0.56 -4.43 15.24
C LYS A 46 -1.36 -5.45 14.46
N ARG A 47 -1.26 -6.72 14.87
CA ARG A 47 -2.15 -7.74 14.29
C ARG A 47 -3.59 -7.34 14.55
N GLU A 48 -4.46 -7.60 13.58
CA GLU A 48 -5.90 -7.34 13.65
C GLU A 48 -6.28 -5.85 13.82
N SER A 49 -5.32 -4.92 13.70
CA SER A 49 -5.63 -3.49 13.71
C SER A 49 -6.26 -3.06 12.39
N PHE A 50 -7.34 -2.28 12.46
CA PHE A 50 -7.90 -1.60 11.30
C PHE A 50 -6.94 -0.55 10.76
N ILE A 51 -6.81 -0.48 9.42
CA ILE A 51 -5.97 0.48 8.70
C ILE A 51 -6.87 1.36 7.85
N ARG A 52 -6.58 2.67 7.78
CA ARG A 52 -7.29 3.60 6.90
C ARG A 52 -6.57 3.75 5.55
N VAL A 53 -7.34 4.00 4.50
CA VAL A 53 -6.78 4.34 3.19
C VAL A 53 -5.92 5.61 3.32
N GLY A 54 -4.71 5.57 2.78
CA GLY A 54 -3.74 6.65 2.88
C GLY A 54 -2.91 6.66 4.18
N GLU A 55 -3.19 5.78 5.13
CA GLU A 55 -2.38 5.66 6.34
C GLU A 55 -1.00 5.03 6.04
N PRO A 56 0.11 5.63 6.50
CA PRO A 56 1.44 5.12 6.22
C PRO A 56 1.72 3.82 6.98
N LEU A 57 1.96 2.75 6.22
CA LEU A 57 2.32 1.43 6.75
C LEU A 57 3.81 1.28 7.07
N ALA A 58 4.68 1.90 6.27
CA ALA A 58 6.12 1.79 6.40
C ALA A 58 6.85 3.01 5.81
N ASN A 59 8.04 3.29 6.33
CA ASN A 59 8.95 4.28 5.77
C ASN A 59 10.10 3.59 5.03
N LYS A 60 10.55 4.19 3.93
CA LYS A 60 11.74 3.74 3.22
C LYS A 60 12.99 4.04 4.07
N ILE A 61 13.89 3.06 4.16
CA ILE A 61 15.20 3.24 4.75
C ILE A 61 16.17 3.60 3.62
N ASP A 62 16.63 4.86 3.60
CA ASP A 62 17.74 5.26 2.72
C ASP A 62 19.07 4.93 3.39
N VAL A 63 19.65 3.80 3.00
CA VAL A 63 21.04 3.48 3.35
C VAL A 63 21.93 4.36 2.49
N LYS A 64 22.50 5.41 3.08
CA LYS A 64 23.60 6.14 2.45
C LYS A 64 24.79 5.19 2.38
N PHE A 65 25.13 4.72 1.18
CA PHE A 65 26.41 4.05 0.95
C PHE A 65 27.50 5.10 1.19
N HIS A 66 28.16 5.03 2.35
CA HIS A 66 29.37 5.78 2.59
C HIS A 66 30.48 5.06 1.80
N THR A 67 30.75 5.53 0.60
CA THR A 67 31.94 5.13 -0.16
C THR A 67 33.13 5.78 0.55
N SER A 68 33.75 5.05 1.47
CA SER A 68 35.12 5.34 1.89
C SER A 68 36.03 4.95 0.74
N VAL A 69 36.50 5.97 0.00
CA VAL A 69 37.71 5.89 -0.84
C VAL A 69 38.90 6.16 0.06
#